data_AF-A0A1D8T9V3-F1
#
_entry.id   AF-A0A1D8T9V3-F1
#
_cell.length_a   1.000
_cell.length_b   1.000
_cell.length_c   1.000
_cell.angle_alpha   90.00
_cell.angle_beta   90.00
_cell.angle_gamma   90.00
#
_symmetry.space_group_name_H-M   'P 1'
#
loop_
_entity.id
_entity.type
_entity.pdbx_description
1 polymer ?
#
loop_
_entity_poly.entity_id
_entity_poly.type
_entity_poly.pdbx_seq_one_letter_code
_entity_poly.pdbx_strand_id
1 'polypeptide(L)'
;MAVLIAFTVVWLRSDARKTTSIAAAAEPPALVAAQAVPQTLTPAWDAPSSATTAPLVAGGAVVTAEGGEVVGRDVVSGTELWRYQRDLALCGVTAAWEKIVAVYRDDRGCSQVTELDGGTGRRLAARTSDADPEVTLKSDGTYVSSRGDSRLELWRSDLVRTVEYGRVDAPVNPGKQPRSGCTLIDADSSSSRLSVIERCPGEVADRLTIMNPAPKDNQEPEEYGSHVMAGLGAGVEGARILGVSDETTAVYLPAGSINGPRIGWFDGSGNAESEYVLPVPVSSNQAIAKSGSVVTWWTGTNVVALGAADLAPHWTFPGALGPGTVMAGNLLVPVDFGIAVLDLSTGALIRTIPVERDSNAGPVTTTVAGDVILEQRGDRVVALS
;
A
#
# COMPACT_ATOMS: atom_id res chain seq x y z
N MET A 1 -21.91 -13.39 44.41
CA MET A 1 -21.76 -11.94 44.13
C MET A 1 -20.43 -11.61 43.46
N ALA A 2 -19.27 -12.05 43.99
CA ALA A 2 -17.96 -11.82 43.37
C ALA A 2 -17.83 -12.35 41.93
N VAL A 3 -18.36 -13.55 41.63
CA VAL A 3 -18.37 -14.12 40.27
C VAL A 3 -19.22 -13.30 39.29
N LEU A 4 -20.37 -12.79 39.75
CA LEU A 4 -21.22 -11.91 38.94
C LEU A 4 -20.53 -10.57 38.68
N ILE A 5 -19.91 -9.96 39.70
CA ILE A 5 -19.15 -8.71 39.54
C ILE A 5 -17.96 -8.91 38.61
N ALA A 6 -17.19 -9.99 38.75
CA ALA A 6 -16.07 -10.31 37.87
C ALA A 6 -16.54 -10.53 36.43
N PHE A 7 -17.63 -11.26 36.21
CA PHE A 7 -18.23 -11.45 34.89
C PHE A 7 -18.70 -10.13 34.28
N THR A 8 -19.38 -9.27 35.05
CA THR A 8 -19.83 -7.96 34.59
C THR A 8 -18.66 -7.03 34.26
N VAL A 9 -17.59 -7.02 35.05
CA VAL A 9 -16.37 -6.23 34.79
C VAL A 9 -15.63 -6.72 33.55
N VAL A 10 -15.46 -8.04 33.41
CA VAL A 10 -14.86 -8.66 32.21
C VAL A 10 -15.71 -8.35 30.97
N TRP A 11 -17.03 -8.47 31.06
CA TRP A 11 -17.94 -8.15 29.96
C TRP A 11 -17.92 -6.66 29.58
N LEU A 12 -17.93 -5.75 30.57
CA LEU A 12 -17.83 -4.30 30.38
C LEU A 12 -16.53 -3.87 29.71
N ARG A 13 -15.43 -4.57 30.00
CA ARG A 13 -14.10 -4.29 29.44
C ARG A 13 -13.73 -5.15 28.24
N SER A 14 -14.61 -6.05 27.81
CA SER A 14 -14.31 -6.97 26.71
C SER A 14 -14.29 -6.26 25.36
N ASP A 15 -13.31 -6.61 24.54
CA ASP A 15 -13.22 -6.15 23.14
C ASP A 15 -14.47 -6.53 22.34
N ALA A 16 -15.12 -7.65 22.70
CA ALA A 16 -16.36 -8.09 22.07
C ALA A 16 -17.51 -7.08 22.23
N ARG A 17 -17.60 -6.36 23.36
CA ARG A 17 -18.62 -5.32 23.55
C ARG A 17 -18.27 -4.02 22.82
N LYS A 18 -16.99 -3.76 22.64
CA LYS A 18 -16.44 -2.57 21.97
C LYS A 18 -16.27 -2.75 20.45
N THR A 19 -16.84 -3.82 19.90
CA THR A 19 -16.72 -4.18 18.50
C THR A 19 -18.11 -4.35 17.91
N THR A 20 -18.41 -3.60 16.86
CA THR A 20 -19.57 -3.85 15.99
C THR A 20 -19.09 -4.69 14.81
N SER A 21 -19.74 -5.82 14.57
CA SER A 21 -19.43 -6.71 13.44
C SER A 21 -20.74 -7.15 12.80
N ILE A 22 -21.07 -6.49 11.68
CA ILE A 22 -22.25 -6.77 10.87
C ILE A 22 -21.74 -7.36 9.57
N ALA A 23 -21.94 -8.66 9.38
CA ALA A 23 -21.61 -9.33 8.14
C ALA A 23 -22.72 -9.14 7.10
N ALA A 24 -22.36 -9.18 5.83
CA ALA A 24 -23.34 -9.16 4.74
C ALA A 24 -24.26 -10.38 4.83
N ALA A 25 -25.53 -10.20 4.48
CA ALA A 25 -26.51 -11.28 4.50
C ALA A 25 -26.23 -12.35 3.44
N ALA A 26 -25.58 -11.97 2.34
CA ALA A 26 -25.14 -12.84 1.26
C ALA A 26 -23.83 -12.29 0.68
N GLU A 27 -23.09 -13.14 -0.01
CA GLU A 27 -21.91 -12.73 -0.76
C GLU A 27 -22.31 -11.82 -1.93
N PRO A 28 -21.65 -10.67 -2.12
CA PRO A 28 -21.94 -9.80 -3.25
C PRO A 28 -21.54 -10.51 -4.56
N PRO A 29 -22.14 -10.12 -5.69
CA PRO A 29 -21.78 -10.69 -6.98
C PRO A 29 -20.29 -10.48 -7.28
N ALA A 30 -19.65 -11.50 -7.85
CA ALA A 30 -18.29 -11.37 -8.36
C ALA A 30 -18.22 -10.29 -9.46
N LEU A 31 -17.16 -9.49 -9.45
CA LEU A 31 -16.95 -8.45 -10.44
C LEU A 31 -16.57 -9.07 -11.77
N VAL A 32 -17.27 -8.65 -12.83
CA VAL A 32 -16.93 -9.00 -14.20
C VAL A 32 -15.97 -7.93 -14.72
N ALA A 33 -14.81 -8.34 -15.24
CA ALA A 33 -13.86 -7.40 -15.82
C ALA A 33 -14.50 -6.62 -16.98
N ALA A 34 -14.34 -5.30 -16.96
CA ALA A 34 -14.83 -4.44 -18.02
C ALA A 34 -14.24 -4.82 -19.38
N GLN A 35 -15.10 -4.89 -20.39
CA GLN A 35 -14.70 -5.21 -21.77
C GLN A 35 -14.34 -3.97 -22.59
N ALA A 36 -14.74 -2.79 -22.12
CA ALA A 36 -14.44 -1.52 -22.76
C ALA A 36 -14.33 -0.40 -21.72
N VAL A 37 -13.63 0.67 -22.09
CA VAL A 37 -13.59 1.89 -21.28
C VAL A 37 -14.87 2.71 -21.54
N PRO A 38 -15.62 3.17 -20.51
CA PRO A 38 -16.84 3.95 -20.66
C PRO A 38 -16.66 5.21 -21.50
N GLN A 39 -17.66 5.56 -22.32
CA GLN A 39 -17.58 6.76 -23.16
C GLN A 39 -17.74 8.06 -22.35
N THR A 40 -18.55 7.99 -21.30
CA THR A 40 -18.86 9.07 -20.37
C THR A 40 -18.77 8.53 -18.96
N LEU A 41 -18.52 9.41 -17.98
CA LEU A 41 -18.52 9.07 -16.57
C LEU A 41 -19.25 10.13 -15.78
N THR A 42 -20.03 9.69 -14.80
CA THR A 42 -20.70 10.56 -13.84
C THR A 42 -20.47 10.06 -12.42
N PRO A 43 -20.37 10.95 -11.42
CA PRO A 43 -20.35 10.54 -10.02
C PRO A 43 -21.62 9.76 -9.67
N ALA A 44 -21.45 8.50 -9.25
CA ALA A 44 -22.54 7.63 -8.81
C ALA A 44 -22.79 7.78 -7.31
N TRP A 45 -21.72 7.73 -6.52
CA TRP A 45 -21.73 7.91 -5.07
C TRP A 45 -20.34 8.27 -4.55
N ASP A 46 -20.28 8.78 -3.33
CA ASP A 46 -19.04 9.04 -2.62
C ASP A 46 -19.16 8.71 -1.12
N ALA A 47 -18.03 8.43 -0.48
CA ALA A 47 -17.99 8.07 0.94
C ALA A 47 -16.67 8.49 1.60
N PRO A 48 -16.68 8.84 2.90
CA PRO A 48 -15.45 9.06 3.67
C PRO A 48 -14.58 7.80 3.75
N SER A 49 -13.28 7.99 3.63
CA SER A 49 -12.26 6.94 3.66
C SER A 49 -10.88 7.53 4.01
N SER A 50 -10.78 8.21 5.15
CA SER A 50 -9.55 8.87 5.62
C SER A 50 -8.42 7.92 6.00
N ALA A 51 -8.71 6.64 6.23
CA ALA A 51 -7.72 5.61 6.57
C ALA A 51 -7.19 4.83 5.35
N THR A 52 -7.57 5.21 4.13
CA THR A 52 -7.06 4.63 2.88
C THR A 52 -6.35 5.68 2.03
N THR A 53 -5.34 5.26 1.27
CA THR A 53 -4.60 6.12 0.32
C THR A 53 -4.88 5.77 -1.14
N ALA A 54 -5.61 4.67 -1.36
CA ALA A 54 -6.17 4.25 -2.64
C ALA A 54 -7.50 3.53 -2.41
N PRO A 55 -8.42 3.53 -3.40
CA PRO A 55 -9.67 2.81 -3.23
C PRO A 55 -9.38 1.31 -3.12
N LEU A 56 -10.03 0.66 -2.17
CA LEU A 56 -9.86 -0.76 -1.90
C LEU A 56 -11.04 -1.53 -2.49
N VAL A 57 -10.75 -2.61 -3.23
CA VAL A 57 -11.76 -3.51 -3.80
C VAL A 57 -11.34 -4.93 -3.45
N ALA A 58 -12.25 -5.68 -2.83
CA ALA A 58 -12.00 -7.07 -2.43
C ALA A 58 -13.33 -7.83 -2.35
N GLY A 59 -13.35 -9.08 -2.83
CA GLY A 59 -14.51 -9.96 -2.68
C GLY A 59 -15.81 -9.38 -3.25
N GLY A 60 -15.74 -8.55 -4.30
CA GLY A 60 -16.93 -7.95 -4.91
C GLY A 60 -17.47 -6.67 -4.25
N ALA A 61 -16.80 -6.15 -3.22
CA ALA A 61 -17.20 -4.91 -2.55
C ALA A 61 -16.11 -3.82 -2.69
N VAL A 62 -16.56 -2.55 -2.63
CA VAL A 62 -15.65 -1.41 -2.40
C VAL A 62 -15.53 -1.19 -0.90
N VAL A 63 -14.31 -1.01 -0.41
CA VAL A 63 -14.06 -0.87 1.03
C VAL A 63 -13.58 0.55 1.33
N THR A 64 -14.27 1.17 2.29
CA THR A 64 -13.92 2.48 2.84
C THR A 64 -13.58 2.35 4.31
N ALA A 65 -12.65 3.17 4.80
CA ALA A 65 -12.24 3.11 6.19
C ALA A 65 -11.95 4.49 6.79
N GLU A 66 -12.43 4.73 8.00
CA GLU A 66 -12.33 6.00 8.72
C GLU A 66 -12.35 5.75 10.22
N GLY A 67 -11.53 6.49 10.98
CA GLY A 67 -11.55 6.41 12.45
C GLY A 67 -11.23 5.00 12.94
N GLY A 68 -12.23 4.29 13.46
CA GLY A 68 -12.12 2.89 13.90
C GLY A 68 -12.95 1.91 13.07
N GLU A 69 -13.40 2.33 11.90
CA GLU A 69 -14.42 1.66 11.11
C GLU A 69 -13.92 1.27 9.72
N VAL A 70 -14.34 0.07 9.29
CA VAL A 70 -14.15 -0.49 7.96
C VAL A 70 -15.51 -0.93 7.44
N VAL A 71 -15.91 -0.42 6.28
CA VAL A 71 -17.23 -0.66 5.67
C VAL A 71 -17.04 -1.20 4.27
N GLY A 72 -17.69 -2.32 3.97
CA GLY A 72 -17.85 -2.80 2.60
C GLY A 72 -19.12 -2.28 1.98
N ARG A 73 -19.01 -1.82 0.74
CA ARG A 73 -20.06 -1.13 0.00
C ARG A 73 -20.31 -1.82 -1.33
N ASP A 74 -21.55 -1.81 -1.73
CA ASP A 74 -21.97 -2.18 -3.08
C ASP A 74 -21.29 -1.26 -4.09
N VAL A 75 -20.74 -1.83 -5.15
CA VAL A 75 -19.90 -1.11 -6.11
C VAL A 75 -20.68 -0.03 -6.86
N VAL A 76 -21.94 -0.32 -7.19
CA VAL A 76 -22.75 0.58 -8.04
C VAL A 76 -23.49 1.61 -7.22
N SER A 77 -24.10 1.21 -6.10
CA SER A 77 -24.96 2.08 -5.29
C SER A 77 -24.26 2.73 -4.09
N GLY A 78 -23.10 2.23 -3.67
CA GLY A 78 -22.41 2.69 -2.47
C GLY A 78 -23.08 2.28 -1.15
N THR A 79 -24.17 1.50 -1.24
CA THR A 79 -24.92 0.99 -0.08
C THR A 79 -24.01 0.09 0.76
N GLU A 80 -24.06 0.24 2.08
CA GLU A 80 -23.35 -0.65 2.99
C GLU A 80 -23.84 -2.09 2.88
N LEU A 81 -22.91 -3.00 2.64
CA LEU A 81 -23.12 -4.44 2.66
C LEU A 81 -22.76 -5.04 4.02
N TRP A 82 -21.66 -4.56 4.60
CA TRP A 82 -21.12 -5.04 5.87
C TRP A 82 -20.32 -3.95 6.57
N ARG A 83 -20.17 -4.08 7.89
CA ARG A 83 -19.45 -3.12 8.73
C ARG A 83 -18.70 -3.82 9.85
N TYR A 84 -17.45 -3.41 10.01
CA TYR A 84 -16.62 -3.77 11.14
C TYR A 84 -16.09 -2.49 11.81
N GLN A 85 -16.42 -2.30 13.08
CA GLN A 85 -16.03 -1.12 13.83
C GLN A 85 -15.50 -1.50 15.19
N ARG A 86 -14.42 -0.84 15.61
CA ARG A 86 -13.84 -0.97 16.94
C ARG A 86 -13.71 0.39 17.60
N ASP A 87 -13.72 0.41 18.92
CA ASP A 87 -13.35 1.56 19.76
C ASP A 87 -11.82 1.75 19.82
N LEU A 88 -11.15 1.67 18.66
CA LEU A 88 -9.70 1.86 18.49
C LEU A 88 -9.48 2.59 17.17
N ALA A 89 -8.51 3.49 17.12
CA ALA A 89 -8.14 4.16 15.89
C ALA A 89 -7.46 3.18 14.91
N LEU A 90 -7.81 3.27 13.63
CA LEU A 90 -7.10 2.63 12.54
C LEU A 90 -5.73 3.30 12.36
N CYS A 91 -4.71 2.47 12.19
CA CYS A 91 -3.41 2.87 11.69
C CYS A 91 -3.33 2.79 10.17
N GLY A 92 -4.07 1.85 9.58
CA GLY A 92 -4.11 1.64 8.14
C GLY A 92 -5.00 0.46 7.79
N VAL A 93 -5.46 0.46 6.54
CA VAL A 93 -6.25 -0.62 5.94
C VAL A 93 -5.70 -0.90 4.56
N THR A 94 -5.55 -2.18 4.21
CA THR A 94 -5.14 -2.61 2.86
C THR A 94 -5.93 -3.82 2.40
N ALA A 95 -6.01 -3.99 1.07
CA ALA A 95 -6.61 -5.17 0.45
C ALA A 95 -5.51 -6.17 0.06
N ALA A 96 -5.73 -7.44 0.38
CA ALA A 96 -4.85 -8.54 0.00
C ALA A 96 -5.64 -9.85 -0.01
N TRP A 97 -5.35 -10.74 -0.96
CA TRP A 97 -5.92 -12.10 -0.99
C TRP A 97 -7.47 -12.17 -1.01
N GLU A 98 -8.15 -11.21 -1.66
CA GLU A 98 -9.62 -11.01 -1.60
C GLU A 98 -10.17 -10.68 -0.19
N LYS A 99 -9.29 -10.19 0.68
CA LYS A 99 -9.58 -9.85 2.07
C LYS A 99 -9.14 -8.42 2.35
N ILE A 100 -9.58 -7.93 3.50
CA ILE A 100 -9.19 -6.64 4.06
C ILE A 100 -8.39 -6.88 5.33
N VAL A 101 -7.20 -6.31 5.39
CA VAL A 101 -6.34 -6.30 6.57
C VAL A 101 -6.47 -4.94 7.23
N ALA A 102 -7.12 -4.90 8.39
CA ALA A 102 -7.33 -3.69 9.18
C ALA A 102 -6.43 -3.69 10.41
N VAL A 103 -5.59 -2.66 10.54
CA VAL A 103 -4.63 -2.52 11.65
C VAL A 103 -5.08 -1.41 12.58
N TYR A 104 -5.23 -1.74 13.85
CA TYR A 104 -5.71 -0.85 14.90
C TYR A 104 -4.62 -0.55 15.93
N ARG A 105 -4.66 0.66 16.46
CA ARG A 105 -3.76 1.14 17.50
C ARG A 105 -4.23 0.68 18.89
N ASP A 106 -3.33 0.12 19.67
CA ASP A 106 -3.48 -0.06 21.12
C ASP A 106 -2.24 0.46 21.87
N ASP A 107 -2.06 0.05 23.13
CA ASP A 107 -0.95 0.44 23.99
C ASP A 107 0.43 -0.04 23.50
N ARG A 108 0.47 -0.97 22.55
CA ARG A 108 1.69 -1.50 21.90
C ARG A 108 1.91 -0.93 20.49
N GLY A 109 1.27 0.19 20.18
CA GLY A 109 1.32 0.81 18.84
C GLY A 109 0.27 0.24 17.88
N CYS A 110 0.57 0.19 16.59
CA CYS A 110 -0.28 -0.35 15.53
C CYS A 110 -0.30 -1.89 15.53
N SER A 111 -0.80 -2.44 16.63
CA SER A 111 -0.52 -3.79 17.10
C SER A 111 -1.62 -4.78 16.73
N GLN A 112 -2.87 -4.33 16.64
CA GLN A 112 -4.04 -5.19 16.56
C GLN A 112 -4.51 -5.35 15.11
N VAL A 113 -4.26 -6.51 14.52
CA VAL A 113 -4.59 -6.80 13.12
C VAL A 113 -5.83 -7.68 13.06
N THR A 114 -6.83 -7.28 12.28
CA THR A 114 -7.99 -8.10 11.94
C THR A 114 -8.06 -8.29 10.44
N GLU A 115 -8.16 -9.54 10.01
CA GLU A 115 -8.46 -9.90 8.63
C GLU A 115 -9.97 -10.10 8.47
N LEU A 116 -10.55 -9.44 7.48
CA LEU A 116 -11.96 -9.50 7.13
C LEU A 116 -12.09 -10.06 5.71
N ASP A 117 -13.08 -10.93 5.52
CA ASP A 117 -13.53 -11.32 4.19
C ASP A 117 -13.99 -10.06 3.41
N GLY A 118 -13.48 -9.83 2.20
CA GLY A 118 -13.71 -8.59 1.47
C GLY A 118 -15.17 -8.40 1.05
N GLY A 119 -15.86 -9.48 0.70
CA GLY A 119 -17.24 -9.43 0.24
C GLY A 119 -18.25 -9.37 1.37
N THR A 120 -17.98 -10.05 2.49
CA THR A 120 -18.96 -10.25 3.57
C THR A 120 -18.62 -9.55 4.87
N GLY A 121 -17.39 -9.07 5.07
CA GLY A 121 -16.93 -8.46 6.33
C GLY A 121 -16.78 -9.45 7.48
N ARG A 122 -16.87 -10.77 7.21
CA ARG A 122 -16.69 -11.79 8.23
C ARG A 122 -15.23 -11.82 8.69
N ARG A 123 -15.00 -11.81 10.01
CA ARG A 123 -13.66 -12.00 10.58
C ARG A 123 -13.08 -13.37 10.22
N LEU A 124 -11.83 -13.38 9.79
CA LEU A 124 -11.11 -14.57 9.34
C LEU A 124 -9.97 -14.91 10.31
N ALA A 125 -8.87 -14.18 10.23
CA ALA A 125 -7.72 -14.27 11.11
C ALA A 125 -7.56 -12.98 11.94
N ALA A 126 -6.85 -13.10 13.06
CA ALA A 126 -6.43 -11.95 13.84
C ALA A 126 -5.04 -12.21 14.41
N ARG A 127 -4.26 -11.14 14.55
CA ARG A 127 -2.93 -11.16 15.14
C ARG A 127 -2.77 -9.93 16.02
N THR A 128 -1.91 -10.08 17.02
CA THR A 128 -1.42 -8.96 17.80
C THR A 128 0.10 -9.01 17.85
N SER A 129 0.75 -7.88 17.57
CA SER A 129 2.21 -7.74 17.55
C SER A 129 2.62 -6.49 18.33
N ASP A 130 3.83 -6.45 18.88
CA ASP A 130 4.46 -5.15 19.16
C ASP A 130 4.69 -4.41 17.85
N ALA A 131 4.40 -3.11 17.80
CA ALA A 131 4.52 -2.31 16.58
C ALA A 131 4.88 -0.86 16.89
N ASP A 132 5.27 -0.12 15.86
CA ASP A 132 5.39 1.33 15.97
C ASP A 132 4.01 2.00 16.11
N PRO A 133 3.93 3.23 16.66
CA PRO A 133 2.67 3.96 16.81
C PRO A 133 2.03 4.35 15.47
N GLU A 134 2.80 4.36 14.39
CA GLU A 134 2.35 4.58 13.01
C GLU A 134 3.03 3.56 12.10
N VAL A 135 2.28 3.07 11.11
CA VAL A 135 2.78 2.10 10.12
C VAL A 135 2.25 2.42 8.73
N THR A 136 3.05 2.09 7.71
CA THR A 136 2.61 2.01 6.32
C THR A 136 2.35 0.55 5.96
N LEU A 137 1.21 0.29 5.33
CA LEU A 137 0.88 -1.04 4.81
C LEU A 137 1.12 -1.09 3.30
N LYS A 138 1.80 -2.11 2.81
CA LYS A 138 1.87 -2.43 1.38
C LYS A 138 1.57 -3.91 1.16
N SER A 139 0.95 -4.20 0.02
CA SER A 139 0.60 -5.56 -0.38
C SER A 139 1.21 -5.82 -1.75
N ASP A 140 1.93 -6.94 -1.89
CA ASP A 140 2.49 -7.39 -3.16
C ASP A 140 1.64 -8.51 -3.83
N GLY A 141 0.57 -8.93 -3.15
CA GLY A 141 -0.31 -10.06 -3.53
C GLY A 141 0.06 -11.39 -2.87
N THR A 142 1.30 -11.54 -2.39
CA THR A 142 1.80 -12.67 -1.61
C THR A 142 1.89 -12.31 -0.13
N TYR A 143 2.48 -11.17 0.19
CA TYR A 143 2.68 -10.66 1.54
C TYR A 143 2.01 -9.30 1.72
N VAL A 144 1.64 -9.02 2.97
CA VAL A 144 1.37 -7.67 3.46
C VAL A 144 2.53 -7.27 4.36
N SER A 145 3.20 -6.17 4.04
CA SER A 145 4.20 -5.55 4.90
C SER A 145 3.53 -4.50 5.80
N SER A 146 3.92 -4.49 7.07
CA SER A 146 3.60 -3.45 8.04
C SER A 146 4.90 -2.83 8.52
N ARG A 147 5.19 -1.63 8.02
CA ARG A 147 6.45 -0.91 8.27
C ARG A 147 6.18 0.31 9.12
N GLY A 148 6.73 0.35 10.33
CA GLY A 148 6.97 1.59 11.06
C GLY A 148 8.42 2.05 10.93
N ASP A 149 8.76 3.13 11.61
CA ASP A 149 10.09 3.75 11.51
C ASP A 149 11.20 2.93 12.17
N SER A 150 10.89 2.05 13.11
CA SER A 150 11.88 1.22 13.82
C SER A 150 11.65 -0.27 13.65
N ARG A 151 10.47 -0.68 13.18
CA ARG A 151 10.07 -2.08 13.13
C ARG A 151 9.25 -2.39 11.88
N LEU A 152 9.51 -3.57 11.30
CA LEU A 152 8.79 -4.09 10.15
C LEU A 152 8.37 -5.54 10.40
N GLU A 153 7.12 -5.87 10.05
CA GLU A 153 6.64 -7.24 9.94
C GLU A 153 6.14 -7.53 8.52
N LEU A 154 6.40 -8.74 8.03
CA LEU A 154 5.69 -9.31 6.88
C LEU A 154 4.71 -10.37 7.33
N TRP A 155 3.52 -10.36 6.75
CA TRP A 155 2.47 -11.34 6.99
C TRP A 155 2.07 -12.03 5.69
N ARG A 156 1.84 -13.33 5.78
CA ARG A 156 1.17 -14.10 4.71
C ARG A 156 -0.35 -14.09 4.90
N SER A 157 -1.07 -14.77 4.01
CA SER A 157 -2.54 -14.76 3.90
C SER A 157 -3.35 -15.33 5.08
N ASP A 158 -2.71 -15.82 6.13
CA ASP A 158 -3.34 -16.25 7.38
C ASP A 158 -2.86 -15.43 8.60
N LEU A 159 -2.25 -14.27 8.33
CA LEU A 159 -1.61 -13.38 9.30
C LEU A 159 -0.46 -14.01 10.10
N VAL A 160 0.10 -15.14 9.66
CA VAL A 160 1.38 -15.63 10.21
C VAL A 160 2.49 -14.70 9.76
N ARG A 161 3.30 -14.24 10.73
CA ARG A 161 4.47 -13.43 10.48
C ARG A 161 5.58 -14.26 9.86
N THR A 162 6.08 -13.82 8.71
CA THR A 162 7.19 -14.45 8.01
C THR A 162 8.51 -13.74 8.28
N VAL A 163 8.49 -12.43 8.53
CA VAL A 163 9.67 -11.63 8.93
C VAL A 163 9.31 -10.70 10.08
N GLU A 164 10.20 -10.60 11.06
CA GLU A 164 10.30 -9.54 12.08
C GLU A 164 11.66 -8.87 11.93
N TYR A 165 11.68 -7.58 11.58
CA TYR A 165 12.90 -6.83 11.31
C TYR A 165 12.97 -5.51 12.09
N GLY A 166 14.13 -5.20 12.66
CA GLY A 166 14.42 -3.93 13.34
C GLY A 166 14.32 -4.03 14.87
N ARG A 167 13.50 -3.18 15.49
CA ARG A 167 13.31 -3.13 16.96
C ARG A 167 12.66 -4.42 17.47
N VAL A 168 13.26 -5.02 18.49
CA VAL A 168 12.72 -6.14 19.27
C VAL A 168 12.92 -5.86 20.76
N ASP A 169 11.86 -5.46 21.47
CA ASP A 169 11.96 -4.97 22.86
C ASP A 169 12.29 -6.07 23.88
N ALA A 170 11.83 -7.30 23.63
CA ALA A 170 12.06 -8.45 24.49
C ALA A 170 12.52 -9.65 23.64
N PRO A 171 13.79 -9.69 23.20
CA PRO A 171 14.28 -10.74 22.32
C PRO A 171 14.29 -12.08 23.05
N VAL A 172 13.63 -13.08 22.46
CA VAL A 172 13.71 -14.48 22.94
C VAL A 172 15.14 -15.00 22.77
N ASN A 173 15.72 -14.76 21.60
CA ASN A 173 17.10 -15.07 21.26
C ASN A 173 17.84 -13.77 20.93
N PRO A 174 18.72 -13.28 21.82
CA PRO A 174 19.52 -12.09 21.56
C PRO A 174 20.42 -12.25 20.32
N GLY A 175 20.66 -11.14 19.60
CA GLY A 175 21.60 -11.09 18.48
C GLY A 175 21.12 -11.76 17.17
N LYS A 176 19.81 -12.02 17.03
CA LYS A 176 19.21 -12.60 15.82
C LYS A 176 18.88 -11.60 14.72
N GLN A 177 18.67 -10.34 15.08
CA GLN A 177 18.42 -9.28 14.12
C GLN A 177 19.75 -8.88 13.46
N PRO A 178 19.85 -8.87 12.12
CA PRO A 178 21.09 -8.47 11.44
C PRO A 178 21.42 -7.00 11.72
N ARG A 179 20.39 -6.18 11.93
CA ARG A 179 20.49 -4.80 12.41
C ARG A 179 19.33 -4.43 13.32
N SER A 180 19.62 -3.53 14.25
CA SER A 180 18.66 -2.88 15.13
C SER A 180 19.05 -1.42 15.32
N GLY A 181 18.09 -0.50 15.44
CA GLY A 181 18.34 0.92 15.68
C GLY A 181 18.50 1.77 14.42
N CYS A 182 18.23 1.21 13.24
CA CYS A 182 18.05 1.98 12.01
C CYS A 182 16.63 2.55 11.92
N THR A 183 16.48 3.68 11.24
CA THR A 183 15.18 4.19 10.80
C THR A 183 14.79 3.57 9.47
N LEU A 184 13.70 2.82 9.41
CA LEU A 184 13.19 2.20 8.20
C LEU A 184 12.45 3.25 7.36
N ILE A 185 12.97 3.58 6.19
CA ILE A 185 12.50 4.70 5.34
C ILE A 185 11.39 4.24 4.39
N ASP A 186 11.60 3.10 3.72
CA ASP A 186 10.61 2.51 2.83
C ASP A 186 10.82 0.99 2.77
N ALA A 187 9.76 0.26 2.46
CA ALA A 187 9.83 -1.17 2.26
C ALA A 187 8.84 -1.59 1.18
N ASP A 188 9.20 -2.61 0.42
CA ASP A 188 8.31 -3.27 -0.52
C ASP A 188 8.80 -4.72 -0.71
N SER A 189 7.93 -5.57 -1.26
CA SER A 189 8.25 -6.98 -1.39
C SER A 189 7.71 -7.60 -2.69
N SER A 190 8.23 -8.77 -2.99
CA SER A 190 7.73 -9.69 -3.98
C SER A 190 7.57 -11.06 -3.33
N SER A 191 7.15 -12.06 -4.12
CA SER A 191 7.06 -13.44 -3.62
C SER A 191 8.40 -14.01 -3.13
N SER A 192 9.52 -13.44 -3.58
CA SER A 192 10.87 -13.97 -3.32
C SER A 192 11.86 -12.98 -2.72
N ARG A 193 11.52 -11.69 -2.62
CA ARG A 193 12.40 -10.64 -2.07
C ARG A 193 11.63 -9.68 -1.16
N LEU A 194 12.29 -9.25 -0.10
CA LEU A 194 11.89 -8.12 0.73
C LEU A 194 13.00 -7.07 0.64
N SER A 195 12.66 -5.88 0.14
CA SER A 195 13.59 -4.76 0.01
C SER A 195 13.24 -3.68 1.04
N VAL A 196 14.26 -3.23 1.78
CA VAL A 196 14.10 -2.20 2.83
C VAL A 196 15.14 -1.11 2.60
N ILE A 197 14.68 0.13 2.49
CA ILE A 197 15.54 1.31 2.56
C ILE A 197 15.60 1.72 4.03
N GLU A 198 16.81 1.84 4.57
CA GLU A 198 17.00 2.16 5.99
C GLU A 198 18.15 3.14 6.21
N ARG A 199 17.98 4.00 7.20
CA ARG A 199 18.98 4.96 7.65
C ARG A 199 19.56 4.50 8.97
N CYS A 200 20.85 4.17 8.97
CA CYS A 200 21.50 3.60 10.15
C CYS A 200 22.50 4.58 10.79
N PRO A 201 22.62 4.60 12.13
CA PRO A 201 23.56 5.46 12.82
C PRO A 201 25.01 5.25 12.35
N GLY A 202 25.71 6.36 12.08
CA GLY A 202 27.11 6.33 11.65
C GLY A 202 27.33 6.13 10.15
N GLU A 203 26.26 5.92 9.37
CA GLU A 203 26.36 5.81 7.91
C GLU A 203 26.17 7.17 7.23
N VAL A 204 26.82 7.31 6.07
CA VAL A 204 26.85 8.57 5.30
C VAL A 204 25.66 8.73 4.36
N ALA A 205 24.87 7.66 4.17
CA ALA A 205 23.72 7.61 3.27
C ALA A 205 22.76 6.49 3.73
N ASP A 206 21.56 6.49 3.16
CA ASP A 206 20.61 5.39 3.35
C ASP A 206 21.15 4.11 2.68
N ARG A 207 20.83 2.96 3.27
CA ARG A 207 21.14 1.63 2.75
C ARG A 207 19.93 1.01 2.08
N LEU A 208 20.17 0.18 1.07
CA LEU A 208 19.24 -0.81 0.58
C LEU A 208 19.61 -2.21 1.11
N THR A 209 18.68 -2.84 1.80
CA THR A 209 18.81 -4.20 2.36
C THR A 209 17.81 -5.11 1.68
N ILE A 210 18.29 -6.23 1.14
CA ILE A 210 17.49 -7.24 0.45
C ILE A 210 17.48 -8.51 1.29
N MET A 211 16.30 -8.99 1.65
CA MET A 211 16.07 -10.12 2.55
C MET A 211 15.19 -11.19 1.91
N ASN A 212 15.31 -12.41 2.44
CA ASN A 212 14.34 -13.47 2.24
C ASN A 212 13.00 -13.05 2.89
N PRO A 213 11.86 -13.01 2.15
CA PRO A 213 10.57 -12.66 2.73
C PRO A 213 9.95 -13.77 3.59
N ALA A 214 10.54 -14.97 3.60
CA ALA A 214 10.13 -16.12 4.40
C ALA A 214 11.34 -16.98 4.85
N PRO A 215 12.22 -16.45 5.73
CA PRO A 215 13.29 -17.23 6.34
C PRO A 215 12.74 -18.38 7.17
N LYS A 216 13.60 -19.34 7.53
CA LYS A 216 13.18 -20.50 8.35
C LYS A 216 12.70 -20.10 9.74
N ASP A 217 13.30 -19.06 10.31
CA ASP A 217 12.89 -18.45 11.57
C ASP A 217 12.53 -16.98 11.32
N ASN A 218 11.29 -16.60 11.61
CA ASN A 218 10.82 -15.23 11.36
C ASN A 218 11.49 -14.17 12.25
N GLN A 219 12.19 -14.59 13.33
CA GLN A 219 12.92 -13.71 14.24
C GLN A 219 14.40 -13.54 13.87
N GLU A 220 14.86 -14.30 12.86
CA GLU A 220 16.22 -14.28 12.32
C GLU A 220 16.15 -13.96 10.81
N PRO A 221 15.95 -12.68 10.43
CA PRO A 221 15.92 -12.27 9.04
C PRO A 221 17.19 -12.72 8.29
N GLU A 222 17.00 -13.33 7.11
CA GLU A 222 18.09 -13.78 6.26
C GLU A 222 18.32 -12.75 5.15
N GLU A 223 19.49 -12.10 5.16
CA GLU A 223 19.88 -11.12 4.14
C GLU A 223 20.49 -11.82 2.91
N TYR A 224 20.04 -11.43 1.72
CA TYR A 224 20.75 -11.72 0.47
C TYR A 224 21.92 -10.74 0.28
N GLY A 225 21.72 -9.48 0.66
CA GLY A 225 22.76 -8.47 0.68
C GLY A 225 22.25 -7.12 1.19
N SER A 226 23.20 -6.22 1.44
CA SER A 226 22.97 -5.00 2.22
C SER A 226 24.05 -3.98 1.91
N HIS A 227 23.67 -2.88 1.25
CA HIS A 227 24.63 -1.93 0.71
C HIS A 227 24.21 -0.48 1.01
N VAL A 228 25.16 0.33 1.48
CA VAL A 228 24.99 1.78 1.54
C VAL A 228 24.85 2.30 0.12
N MET A 229 23.75 2.97 -0.20
CA MET A 229 23.49 3.44 -1.57
C MET A 229 24.41 4.61 -1.91
N ALA A 230 25.20 4.43 -2.97
CA ALA A 230 26.09 5.47 -3.45
C ALA A 230 25.31 6.65 -4.06
N GLY A 231 25.91 7.85 -4.02
CA GLY A 231 25.36 9.03 -4.67
C GLY A 231 24.17 9.69 -3.96
N LEU A 232 23.73 9.15 -2.81
CA LEU A 232 22.95 9.86 -1.81
C LEU A 232 23.94 10.43 -0.79
N GLY A 233 23.97 11.76 -0.63
CA GLY A 233 24.80 12.39 0.40
C GLY A 233 24.13 12.29 1.78
N ALA A 234 24.89 12.59 2.83
CA ALA A 234 24.32 12.69 4.17
C ALA A 234 23.20 13.74 4.20
N GLY A 235 22.03 13.35 4.71
CA GLY A 235 20.85 14.21 4.79
C GLY A 235 20.03 14.34 3.50
N VAL A 236 20.35 13.59 2.43
CA VAL A 236 19.43 13.44 1.29
C VAL A 236 18.29 12.52 1.71
N GLU A 237 17.06 13.03 1.68
CA GLU A 237 15.85 12.29 2.07
C GLU A 237 14.90 12.10 0.89
N GLY A 238 13.99 11.15 1.03
CA GLY A 238 12.94 10.90 0.04
C GLY A 238 13.23 9.76 -0.93
N ALA A 239 14.21 8.91 -0.65
CA ALA A 239 14.38 7.66 -1.39
C ALA A 239 13.14 6.77 -1.22
N ARG A 240 12.69 6.15 -2.31
CA ARG A 240 11.46 5.34 -2.35
C ARG A 240 11.64 4.15 -3.26
N ILE A 241 11.16 2.99 -2.83
CA ILE A 241 11.11 1.78 -3.66
C ILE A 241 9.97 1.96 -4.66
N LEU A 242 10.28 1.87 -5.95
CA LEU A 242 9.31 1.94 -7.05
C LEU A 242 8.69 0.56 -7.34
N GLY A 243 9.43 -0.51 -7.04
CA GLY A 243 8.95 -1.87 -7.10
C GLY A 243 10.05 -2.88 -6.80
N VAL A 244 9.63 -4.11 -6.52
CA VAL A 244 10.49 -5.26 -6.26
C VAL A 244 10.03 -6.41 -7.17
N SER A 245 10.93 -6.91 -8.00
CA SER A 245 10.78 -8.17 -8.72
C SER A 245 11.63 -9.27 -8.07
N ASP A 246 11.73 -10.45 -8.68
CA ASP A 246 12.54 -11.54 -8.13
C ASP A 246 14.05 -11.29 -8.25
N GLU A 247 14.46 -10.50 -9.24
CA GLU A 247 15.87 -10.24 -9.57
C GLU A 247 16.26 -8.76 -9.40
N THR A 248 15.30 -7.85 -9.34
CA THR A 248 15.58 -6.41 -9.40
C THR A 248 14.74 -5.61 -8.42
N THR A 249 15.37 -4.65 -7.74
CA THR A 249 14.69 -3.59 -7.01
C THR A 249 14.93 -2.26 -7.72
N ALA A 250 13.85 -1.56 -8.09
CA ALA A 250 13.94 -0.20 -8.61
C ALA A 250 13.70 0.81 -7.48
N VAL A 251 14.58 1.79 -7.35
CA VAL A 251 14.54 2.82 -6.31
C VAL A 251 14.59 4.19 -6.94
N TYR A 252 13.66 5.07 -6.56
CA TYR A 252 13.82 6.50 -6.78
C TYR A 252 14.89 7.04 -5.83
N LEU A 253 15.94 7.61 -6.41
CA LEU A 253 17.04 8.27 -5.71
C LEU A 253 16.87 9.78 -5.88
N PRO A 254 16.62 10.53 -4.79
CA PRO A 254 16.46 11.98 -4.83
C PRO A 254 17.71 12.69 -5.34
N ALA A 255 17.51 13.94 -5.76
CA ALA A 255 18.61 14.81 -6.12
C ALA A 255 19.55 15.01 -4.91
N GLY A 256 20.83 14.74 -5.11
CA GLY A 256 21.89 15.04 -4.13
C GLY A 256 22.60 16.35 -4.48
N SER A 257 23.69 16.63 -3.77
CA SER A 257 24.50 17.84 -4.03
C SER A 257 25.21 17.82 -5.40
N ILE A 258 25.39 16.64 -6.00
CA ILE A 258 26.12 16.44 -7.26
C ILE A 258 25.23 15.81 -8.33
N ASN A 259 24.35 14.88 -7.96
CA ASN A 259 23.50 14.13 -8.88
C ASN A 259 22.07 14.70 -8.90
N GLY A 260 21.45 14.72 -10.09
CA GLY A 260 20.02 14.98 -10.22
C GLY A 260 19.14 13.82 -9.72
N PRO A 261 17.80 14.00 -9.73
CA PRO A 261 16.87 12.92 -9.41
C PRO A 261 17.02 11.79 -10.43
N ARG A 262 16.95 10.54 -9.99
CA ARG A 262 17.16 9.37 -10.87
C ARG A 262 16.44 8.12 -10.35
N ILE A 263 16.31 7.13 -11.22
CA ILE A 263 15.94 5.76 -10.84
C ILE A 263 17.22 4.93 -10.81
N GLY A 264 17.45 4.19 -9.74
CA GLY A 264 18.52 3.18 -9.66
C GLY A 264 17.92 1.78 -9.67
N TRP A 265 18.54 0.87 -10.40
CA TRP A 265 18.23 -0.57 -10.37
C TRP A 265 19.30 -1.32 -9.61
N PHE A 266 18.85 -2.19 -8.74
CA PHE A 266 19.69 -3.01 -7.89
C PHE A 266 19.35 -4.48 -8.09
N ASP A 267 20.37 -5.34 -8.16
CA ASP A 267 20.20 -6.77 -8.32
C ASP A 267 19.54 -7.42 -7.07
N GLY A 268 19.31 -8.74 -7.14
CA GLY A 268 18.68 -9.51 -6.08
C GLY A 268 19.47 -9.59 -4.76
N SER A 269 20.68 -9.01 -4.69
CA SER A 269 21.50 -8.85 -3.48
C SER A 269 21.69 -7.37 -3.10
N GLY A 270 21.14 -6.44 -3.87
CA GLY A 270 21.23 -5.00 -3.60
C GLY A 270 22.46 -4.31 -4.20
N ASN A 271 23.17 -4.94 -5.15
CA ASN A 271 24.24 -4.26 -5.88
C ASN A 271 23.64 -3.37 -6.96
N ALA A 272 24.14 -2.14 -7.08
CA ALA A 272 23.70 -1.22 -8.14
C ALA A 272 24.14 -1.75 -9.52
N GLU A 273 23.19 -1.83 -10.45
CA GLU A 273 23.44 -2.29 -11.82
C GLU A 273 23.46 -1.13 -12.81
N SER A 274 22.45 -0.27 -12.73
CA SER A 274 22.29 0.86 -13.65
C SER A 274 21.47 2.00 -13.02
N GLU A 275 21.56 3.18 -13.63
CA GLU A 275 20.78 4.35 -13.23
C GLU A 275 20.20 5.05 -14.45
N TYR A 276 19.05 5.69 -14.28
CA TYR A 276 18.37 6.52 -15.28
C TYR A 276 18.06 7.89 -14.69
N VAL A 277 18.69 8.93 -15.26
CA VAL A 277 18.49 10.31 -14.81
C VAL A 277 17.10 10.79 -15.20
N LEU A 278 16.37 11.34 -14.22
CA LEU A 278 15.05 11.90 -14.45
C LEU A 278 15.18 13.35 -14.94
N PRO A 279 14.43 13.74 -15.98
CA PRO A 279 14.51 15.09 -16.53
C PRO A 279 13.79 16.13 -15.67
N VAL A 280 12.96 15.70 -14.71
CA VAL A 280 12.13 16.58 -13.87
C VAL A 280 12.28 16.23 -12.39
N PRO A 281 12.09 17.20 -11.48
CA PRO A 281 11.97 16.93 -10.06
C PRO A 281 10.78 16.03 -9.74
N VAL A 282 10.87 15.33 -8.62
CA VAL A 282 9.79 14.49 -8.09
C VAL A 282 9.28 15.09 -6.78
N SER A 283 7.96 15.15 -6.64
CA SER A 283 7.27 15.60 -5.42
C SER A 283 7.48 14.60 -4.27
N SER A 284 7.57 15.12 -3.04
CA SER A 284 7.57 14.31 -1.82
C SER A 284 6.29 13.47 -1.66
N ASN A 285 5.19 13.91 -2.28
CA ASN A 285 3.87 13.27 -2.21
C ASN A 285 3.64 12.29 -3.38
N GLN A 286 4.70 11.80 -4.03
CA GLN A 286 4.62 10.82 -5.10
C GLN A 286 3.77 9.60 -4.74
N ALA A 287 3.15 8.98 -5.75
CA ALA A 287 2.29 7.82 -5.59
C ALA A 287 2.65 6.74 -6.62
N ILE A 288 2.62 5.49 -6.19
CA ILE A 288 2.92 4.34 -7.02
C ILE A 288 1.69 3.43 -7.02
N ALA A 289 1.31 2.92 -8.19
CA ALA A 289 0.31 1.89 -8.32
C ALA A 289 0.83 0.76 -9.19
N LYS A 290 0.39 -0.47 -8.90
CA LYS A 290 0.62 -1.64 -9.74
C LYS A 290 -0.73 -2.09 -10.29
N SER A 291 -0.81 -2.24 -11.61
CA SER A 291 -2.05 -2.66 -12.27
C SER A 291 -1.70 -3.62 -13.40
N GLY A 292 -1.99 -4.91 -13.20
CA GLY A 292 -1.59 -5.96 -14.14
C GLY A 292 -0.07 -6.01 -14.34
N SER A 293 0.36 -5.82 -15.58
CA SER A 293 1.77 -5.91 -16.01
C SER A 293 2.51 -4.57 -16.00
N VAL A 294 1.90 -3.49 -15.49
CA VAL A 294 2.53 -2.17 -15.42
C VAL A 294 2.62 -1.70 -13.96
N VAL A 295 3.71 -1.02 -13.64
CA VAL A 295 3.83 -0.19 -12.45
C VAL A 295 3.79 1.26 -12.91
N THR A 296 2.89 2.06 -12.38
CA THR A 296 2.76 3.47 -12.72
C THR A 296 3.18 4.33 -11.53
N TRP A 297 4.09 5.26 -11.79
CA TRP A 297 4.66 6.14 -10.78
C TRP A 297 4.32 7.58 -11.10
N TRP A 298 3.47 8.18 -10.26
CA TRP A 298 3.16 9.59 -10.32
C TRP A 298 4.21 10.41 -9.58
N THR A 299 4.89 11.28 -10.31
CA THR A 299 6.01 12.08 -9.82
C THR A 299 5.58 13.42 -9.19
N GLY A 300 4.29 13.71 -9.12
CA GLY A 300 3.74 15.00 -8.70
C GLY A 300 3.08 15.78 -9.83
N THR A 301 3.47 15.52 -11.07
CA THR A 301 2.91 16.19 -12.27
C THR A 301 2.85 15.27 -13.49
N ASN A 302 3.66 14.22 -13.52
CA ASN A 302 3.73 13.27 -14.61
C ASN A 302 3.47 11.87 -14.05
N VAL A 303 3.02 10.95 -14.91
CA VAL A 303 3.06 9.52 -14.63
C VAL A 303 4.12 8.87 -15.51
N VAL A 304 5.00 8.10 -14.89
CA VAL A 304 5.99 7.26 -15.56
C VAL A 304 5.48 5.82 -15.52
N ALA A 305 5.38 5.17 -16.67
CA ALA A 305 5.05 3.76 -16.74
C ALA A 305 6.32 2.92 -16.75
N LEU A 306 6.41 1.98 -15.83
CA LEU A 306 7.47 0.99 -15.70
C LEU A 306 6.94 -0.40 -16.06
N GLY A 307 7.74 -1.23 -16.73
CA GLY A 307 7.43 -2.64 -16.87
C GLY A 307 7.38 -3.32 -15.49
N ALA A 308 6.38 -4.16 -15.19
CA ALA A 308 6.29 -4.78 -13.86
C ALA A 308 7.38 -5.84 -13.58
N ALA A 309 8.06 -6.34 -14.62
CA ALA A 309 9.09 -7.38 -14.51
C ALA A 309 10.51 -6.80 -14.38
N ASP A 310 10.87 -5.89 -15.28
CA ASP A 310 12.19 -5.25 -15.34
C ASP A 310 12.24 -3.90 -14.60
N LEU A 311 11.08 -3.34 -14.25
CA LEU A 311 10.92 -2.03 -13.62
C LEU A 311 11.57 -0.89 -14.44
N ALA A 312 11.74 -1.10 -15.75
CA ALA A 312 12.36 -0.13 -16.65
C ALA A 312 11.32 0.89 -17.14
N PRO A 313 11.68 2.18 -17.32
CA PRO A 313 10.73 3.19 -17.78
C PRO A 313 10.45 3.01 -19.26
N HIS A 314 9.18 2.82 -19.61
CA HIS A 314 8.75 2.66 -21.00
C HIS A 314 8.39 4.00 -21.63
N TRP A 315 7.61 4.81 -20.91
CA TRP A 315 7.13 6.10 -21.39
C TRP A 315 6.72 6.99 -20.21
N THR A 316 6.51 8.27 -20.49
CA THR A 316 6.05 9.27 -19.50
C THR A 316 4.91 10.07 -20.09
N PHE A 317 3.86 10.29 -19.29
CA PHE A 317 2.71 11.11 -19.66
C PHE A 317 2.60 12.33 -18.72
N PRO A 318 2.63 13.57 -19.24
CA PRO A 318 2.59 14.77 -18.42
C PRO A 318 1.17 15.20 -18.04
N GLY A 319 1.05 16.06 -17.02
CA GLY A 319 -0.24 16.64 -16.60
C GLY A 319 -1.15 15.65 -15.87
N ALA A 320 -0.57 14.65 -15.24
CA ALA A 320 -1.28 13.65 -14.45
C ALA A 320 -1.51 14.15 -13.01
N LEU A 321 -2.64 13.77 -12.42
CA LEU A 321 -3.00 14.00 -11.02
C LEU A 321 -2.74 12.78 -10.13
N GLY A 322 -2.33 11.65 -10.70
CA GLY A 322 -2.03 10.43 -9.97
C GLY A 322 -1.58 9.28 -10.88
N PRO A 323 -1.33 8.09 -10.31
CA PRO A 323 -0.67 6.99 -11.03
C PRO A 323 -1.58 6.29 -12.05
N GLY A 324 -2.89 6.43 -11.95
CA GLY A 324 -3.83 5.79 -12.86
C GLY A 324 -4.01 4.28 -12.62
N THR A 325 -4.88 3.67 -13.42
CA THR A 325 -5.24 2.24 -13.31
C THR A 325 -5.61 1.65 -14.67
N VAL A 326 -5.45 0.34 -14.86
CA VAL A 326 -5.75 -0.32 -16.14
C VAL A 326 -7.21 -0.74 -16.20
N MET A 327 -7.88 -0.41 -17.30
CA MET A 327 -9.23 -0.85 -17.64
C MET A 327 -9.30 -1.25 -19.10
N ALA A 328 -9.80 -2.45 -19.40
CA ALA A 328 -9.99 -2.94 -20.77
C ALA A 328 -8.77 -2.71 -21.69
N GLY A 329 -7.56 -3.00 -21.18
CA GLY A 329 -6.30 -2.87 -21.93
C GLY A 329 -5.75 -1.45 -22.10
N ASN A 330 -6.37 -0.44 -21.49
CA ASN A 330 -5.92 0.96 -21.54
C ASN A 330 -5.57 1.46 -20.14
N LEU A 331 -4.65 2.42 -20.04
CA LEU A 331 -4.38 3.10 -18.77
C LEU A 331 -5.29 4.32 -18.62
N LEU A 332 -6.01 4.38 -17.51
CA LEU A 332 -6.86 5.49 -17.12
C LEU A 332 -6.12 6.35 -16.10
N VAL A 333 -5.65 7.51 -16.54
CA VAL A 333 -4.88 8.45 -15.72
C VAL A 333 -5.74 9.65 -15.37
N PRO A 334 -5.94 9.96 -14.07
CA PRO A 334 -6.64 11.18 -13.71
C PRO A 334 -5.81 12.40 -14.14
N VAL A 335 -6.45 13.34 -14.82
CA VAL A 335 -5.86 14.60 -15.32
C VAL A 335 -6.78 15.76 -14.97
N ASP A 336 -6.30 16.99 -15.17
CA ASP A 336 -7.18 18.16 -15.06
C ASP A 336 -8.42 18.00 -15.97
N PHE A 337 -9.60 18.28 -15.41
CA PHE A 337 -10.90 18.20 -16.07
C PHE A 337 -11.30 16.82 -16.64
N GLY A 338 -10.62 15.73 -16.29
CA GLY A 338 -11.02 14.40 -16.76
C GLY A 338 -10.16 13.21 -16.37
N ILE A 339 -10.35 12.12 -17.11
CA ILE A 339 -9.51 10.92 -17.09
C ILE A 339 -8.97 10.71 -18.50
N ALA A 340 -7.65 10.79 -18.65
CA ALA A 340 -6.97 10.46 -19.89
C ALA A 340 -6.96 8.94 -20.08
N VAL A 341 -7.44 8.49 -21.23
CA VAL A 341 -7.37 7.09 -21.66
C VAL A 341 -6.14 6.97 -22.56
N LEU A 342 -5.14 6.27 -22.08
CA LEU A 342 -3.86 6.09 -22.75
C LEU A 342 -3.73 4.66 -23.28
N ASP A 343 -3.10 4.53 -24.44
CA ASP A 343 -2.57 3.25 -24.88
C ASP A 343 -1.55 2.75 -23.87
N LEU A 344 -1.78 1.55 -23.32
CA LEU A 344 -0.98 1.01 -22.22
C LEU A 344 0.50 0.80 -22.60
N SER A 345 0.77 0.51 -23.87
CA SER A 345 2.12 0.17 -24.34
C SER A 345 2.97 1.38 -24.71
N THR A 346 2.35 2.44 -25.23
CA THR A 346 3.03 3.62 -25.77
C THR A 346 2.84 4.89 -24.95
N GLY A 347 1.81 4.93 -24.08
CA GLY A 347 1.42 6.14 -23.36
C GLY A 347 0.70 7.17 -24.25
N ALA A 348 0.37 6.80 -25.50
CA ALA A 348 -0.31 7.70 -26.42
C ALA A 348 -1.73 8.01 -25.94
N LEU A 349 -2.10 9.29 -25.92
CA LEU A 349 -3.46 9.72 -25.58
C LEU A 349 -4.44 9.27 -26.67
N ILE A 350 -5.41 8.46 -26.28
CA ILE A 350 -6.50 8.02 -27.15
C ILE A 350 -7.66 9.02 -27.09
N ARG A 351 -8.08 9.36 -25.87
CA ARG A 351 -9.13 10.35 -25.59
C ARG A 351 -9.13 10.74 -24.11
N THR A 352 -9.86 11.79 -23.77
CA THR A 352 -10.13 12.19 -22.38
C THR A 352 -11.61 12.06 -22.09
N ILE A 353 -11.96 11.41 -20.98
CA ILE A 353 -13.33 11.35 -20.47
C ILE A 353 -13.52 12.52 -19.49
N PRO A 354 -14.47 13.44 -19.73
CA PRO A 354 -14.71 14.56 -18.83
C PRO A 354 -15.13 14.07 -17.43
N VAL A 355 -14.49 14.61 -16.39
CA VAL A 355 -14.81 14.36 -14.99
C VAL A 355 -14.52 15.63 -14.21
N GLU A 356 -15.53 16.14 -13.50
CA GLU A 356 -15.37 17.26 -12.59
C GLU A 356 -14.86 16.78 -11.22
N ARG A 357 -13.88 17.50 -10.68
CA ARG A 357 -13.33 17.26 -9.35
C ARG A 357 -13.29 18.56 -8.58
N ASP A 358 -13.76 18.54 -7.35
CA ASP A 358 -13.46 19.60 -6.41
C ASP A 358 -11.95 19.63 -6.15
N SER A 359 -11.39 20.81 -5.86
CA SER A 359 -9.95 20.99 -5.70
C SER A 359 -9.39 20.02 -4.64
N ASN A 360 -8.48 19.14 -5.03
CA ASN A 360 -7.83 18.17 -4.15
C ASN A 360 -6.35 18.52 -3.96
N ALA A 361 -5.85 18.47 -2.72
CA ALA A 361 -4.48 18.84 -2.38
C ALA A 361 -3.44 17.71 -2.54
N GLY A 362 -3.85 16.51 -2.97
CA GLY A 362 -3.01 15.32 -3.04
C GLY A 362 -3.25 14.47 -4.30
N PRO A 363 -2.49 13.38 -4.48
CA PRO A 363 -2.66 12.49 -5.61
C PRO A 363 -4.07 11.92 -5.68
N VAL A 364 -4.61 11.82 -6.89
CA VAL A 364 -5.84 11.08 -7.19
C VAL A 364 -5.44 9.66 -7.57
N THR A 365 -5.56 8.71 -6.64
CA THR A 365 -5.29 7.31 -6.93
C THR A 365 -6.57 6.63 -7.40
N THR A 366 -6.46 5.72 -8.37
CA THR A 366 -7.61 5.10 -9.03
C THR A 366 -7.55 3.58 -8.94
N THR A 367 -8.72 2.95 -8.93
CA THR A 367 -8.87 1.51 -9.19
C THR A 367 -10.15 1.25 -9.98
N VAL A 368 -10.34 0.01 -10.43
CA VAL A 368 -11.51 -0.41 -11.21
C VAL A 368 -12.24 -1.53 -10.47
N ALA A 369 -13.56 -1.43 -10.42
CA ALA A 369 -14.44 -2.46 -9.90
C ALA A 369 -15.54 -2.76 -10.94
N GLY A 370 -15.26 -3.75 -11.80
CA GLY A 370 -16.10 -4.02 -12.97
C GLY A 370 -16.11 -2.84 -13.94
N ASP A 371 -17.29 -2.28 -14.23
CA ASP A 371 -17.44 -1.10 -15.08
C ASP A 371 -17.33 0.24 -14.30
N VAL A 372 -17.16 0.19 -12.98
CA VAL A 372 -17.03 1.38 -12.12
C VAL A 372 -15.58 1.74 -11.93
N ILE A 373 -15.26 3.04 -12.11
CA ILE A 373 -13.94 3.60 -11.80
C ILE A 373 -14.04 4.28 -10.44
N LEU A 374 -13.12 3.95 -9.54
CA LEU A 374 -13.06 4.52 -8.21
C LEU A 374 -11.87 5.47 -8.12
N GLU A 375 -12.07 6.61 -7.48
CA GLU A 375 -11.03 7.59 -7.19
C GLU A 375 -10.92 7.83 -5.69
N GLN A 376 -9.72 7.72 -5.14
CA GLN A 376 -9.42 8.29 -3.83
C GLN A 376 -9.05 9.76 -4.06
N ARG A 377 -9.82 10.65 -3.42
CA ARG A 377 -9.66 12.10 -3.48
C ARG A 377 -9.50 12.61 -2.07
N GLY A 378 -8.25 12.72 -1.61
CA GLY A 378 -7.96 13.05 -0.21
C GLY A 378 -8.53 11.99 0.73
N ASP A 379 -9.49 12.37 1.57
CA ASP A 379 -10.14 11.51 2.55
C ASP A 379 -11.45 10.88 2.05
N ARG A 380 -11.75 10.93 0.75
CA ARG A 380 -12.97 10.35 0.17
C ARG A 380 -12.66 9.36 -0.93
N VAL A 381 -13.53 8.35 -1.05
CA VAL A 381 -13.65 7.52 -2.24
C VAL A 381 -14.86 8.00 -3.04
N VAL A 382 -14.68 8.19 -4.35
CA VAL A 382 -15.73 8.57 -5.30
C VAL A 382 -15.85 7.48 -6.37
N ALA A 383 -17.06 7.00 -6.62
CA ALA A 383 -17.36 6.08 -7.70
C ALA A 383 -17.89 6.81 -8.94
N LEU A 384 -17.37 6.43 -10.09
CA LEU A 384 -17.71 6.97 -11.41
C LEU A 384 -18.25 5.85 -12.30
N SER A 385 -19.41 6.06 -12.93
CA SER A 385 -20.06 5.10 -13.85
C SER A 385 -20.64 5.75 -15.09
#